data_AF-A0A6L6LY64-F1
#
_entry.id   AF-A0A6L6LY64-F1
#
_cell.length_a   1.000
_cell.length_b   1.000
_cell.length_c   1.000
_cell.angle_alpha   90.00
_cell.angle_beta   90.00
_cell.angle_gamma   90.00
#
_symmetry.space_group_name_H-M   'P 1'
#
loop_
_entity.id
_entity.type
_entity.pdbx_description
1 polymer ?
#
loop_
_entity_poly.entity_id
_entity_poly.type
_entity_poly.pdbx_seq_one_letter_code
_entity_poly.pdbx_strand_id
1 'polypeptide(L)'
;MNRILYVPLDERACNYEFPALLAGMTEDVALVEPPVGWMGFKKKPADIDALWAWLFENAGQCSHAILSVDTLVYGNIINSRTHHRPLEACMETLSRFTELKRKNPELSIHAFNLVARVAAYDSAAEDPDYWASYGRKIWRYACLTDKAERGEADEAERGECAALRREIPDGVLDDFLARRAVDRAVNLACVDLVRDGVFDVLTVPKDDTAEYGYAALDQMAIAKRVRELRLPDRVFVYPGADEVGSVLFARVFNQIKNYRPRIYVRYSSVYGPFIVPRYEDRPLQEGIKAQITSLGGVVLDAPGDSDCMLAVNSPGKHMIESVEQYTKDLTFSTHLNLNELFRYMRYYHEEYGRPVGLAEVSVANGCENDCMELGLLTGTYDYLTAVGGWNTAQNTIGVVLAQLVIASYYNGFCGRPEQLRRSEEFMASRLASDWLYQSNVLHRYLVETAGTVDPYALGRHYGDAAEYFRHGLQALLDEKFTAGIRGRRPIVDTLQFQWDGIFYIRLHVRLEEVLRAEGTKEKTDTGE
;
A
#
# COMPACT_ATOMS: atom_id res chain seq x y z
N MET A 1 -4.07 -14.57 24.10
CA MET A 1 -4.11 -13.54 23.05
C MET A 1 -2.68 -13.33 22.57
N ASN A 2 -2.42 -13.54 21.29
CA ASN A 2 -1.11 -13.35 20.66
C ASN A 2 -0.90 -11.86 20.42
N ARG A 3 0.15 -11.29 21.01
CA ARG A 3 0.48 -9.87 20.85
C ARG A 3 1.63 -9.73 19.88
N ILE A 4 1.45 -8.83 18.92
CA ILE A 4 2.43 -8.49 17.89
C ILE A 4 2.86 -7.04 18.14
N LEU A 5 4.14 -6.81 18.40
CA LEU A 5 4.68 -5.45 18.40
C LEU A 5 4.69 -4.91 16.98
N TYR A 6 4.29 -3.66 16.80
CA TYR A 6 4.31 -3.01 15.49
C TYR A 6 4.92 -1.62 15.57
N VAL A 7 5.94 -1.37 14.75
CA VAL A 7 6.44 -0.02 14.46
C VAL A 7 6.15 0.29 12.99
N PRO A 8 5.20 1.20 12.71
CA PRO A 8 4.82 1.57 11.34
C PRO A 8 5.94 2.25 10.55
N LEU A 9 5.77 2.30 9.22
CA LEU A 9 6.66 3.01 8.30
C LEU A 9 6.64 4.54 8.48
N ASP A 10 5.47 5.08 8.83
CA ASP A 10 5.25 6.47 9.18
C ASP A 10 3.85 6.65 9.80
N GLU A 11 3.43 7.90 9.99
CA GLU A 11 2.15 8.27 10.60
C GLU A 11 0.94 8.20 9.67
N ARG A 12 1.12 7.91 8.37
CA ARG A 12 0.02 7.89 7.40
C ARG A 12 -0.93 6.73 7.71
N ALA A 13 -2.21 6.89 7.43
CA ALA A 13 -3.27 5.97 7.86
C ALA A 13 -3.09 4.58 7.24
N CYS A 14 -2.55 4.51 6.03
CA CYS A 14 -2.16 3.27 5.37
C CYS A 14 -1.11 2.47 6.14
N ASN A 15 -0.16 3.16 6.78
CA ASN A 15 0.94 2.55 7.52
C ASN A 15 0.56 2.30 8.99
N TYR A 16 -0.08 3.26 9.64
CA TYR A 16 -0.44 3.18 11.05
C TYR A 16 -1.77 2.42 11.24
N GLU A 17 -2.87 2.88 10.61
CA GLU A 17 -4.22 2.37 10.93
C GLU A 17 -4.60 1.08 10.20
N PHE A 18 -4.22 0.88 8.94
CA PHE A 18 -4.71 -0.29 8.19
C PHE A 18 -4.30 -1.62 8.83
N PRO A 19 -3.03 -1.83 9.25
CA PRO A 19 -2.66 -3.04 9.97
C PRO A 19 -3.45 -3.25 11.27
N ALA A 20 -3.74 -2.16 12.00
CA ALA A 20 -4.55 -2.21 13.23
C ALA A 20 -6.01 -2.58 12.95
N LEU A 21 -6.61 -2.04 11.88
CA LEU A 21 -7.97 -2.38 11.45
C LEU A 21 -8.06 -3.85 11.04
N LEU A 22 -7.06 -4.35 10.30
CA LEU A 22 -6.94 -5.76 9.92
C LEU A 22 -6.79 -6.65 11.16
N ALA A 23 -5.99 -6.25 12.15
CA ALA A 23 -5.89 -6.95 13.42
C ALA A 23 -7.22 -7.00 14.17
N GLY A 24 -7.98 -5.90 14.13
CA GLY A 24 -9.34 -5.83 14.65
C GLY A 24 -10.32 -6.80 13.99
N MET A 25 -10.03 -7.34 12.81
CA MET A 25 -10.86 -8.38 12.17
C MET A 25 -10.57 -9.79 12.70
N THR A 26 -9.62 -9.93 13.64
CA THR A 26 -9.23 -11.22 14.24
C THR A 26 -9.77 -11.36 15.66
N GLU A 27 -9.78 -12.58 16.22
CA GLU A 27 -10.29 -12.83 17.59
C GLU A 27 -9.22 -12.79 18.69
N ASP A 28 -8.01 -13.24 18.36
CA ASP A 28 -6.99 -13.61 19.34
C ASP A 28 -5.61 -13.06 18.98
N VAL A 29 -5.52 -12.19 17.97
CA VAL A 29 -4.30 -11.47 17.60
C VAL A 29 -4.52 -9.98 17.88
N ALA A 30 -3.60 -9.39 18.63
CA ALA A 30 -3.61 -7.98 18.95
C ALA A 30 -2.33 -7.32 18.42
N LEU A 31 -2.50 -6.21 17.71
CA LEU A 31 -1.40 -5.35 17.30
C LEU A 31 -1.13 -4.33 18.43
N VAL A 32 0.13 -4.21 18.83
CA VAL A 32 0.57 -3.32 19.89
C VAL A 32 1.45 -2.26 19.24
N GLU A 33 0.96 -1.01 19.26
CA GLU A 33 1.51 0.10 18.48
C GLU A 33 2.01 1.19 19.42
N PRO A 34 3.06 1.95 19.05
CA PRO A 34 3.50 3.09 19.83
C PRO A 34 2.44 4.21 19.77
N PRO A 35 2.32 5.05 20.80
CA PRO A 35 1.54 6.28 20.72
C PRO A 35 1.83 7.09 19.45
N VAL A 36 0.79 7.46 18.71
CA VAL A 36 0.91 8.22 17.44
C VAL A 36 1.71 9.53 17.60
N GLY A 37 1.68 10.15 18.78
CA GLY A 37 2.43 11.38 19.07
C GLY A 37 3.96 11.23 19.07
N TRP A 38 4.47 9.99 19.10
CA TRP A 38 5.90 9.69 18.94
C TRP A 38 6.30 9.43 17.49
N MET A 39 5.34 9.17 16.61
CA MET A 39 5.62 8.98 15.18
C MET A 39 6.06 10.28 14.52
N GLY A 40 6.67 10.16 13.34
CA GLY A 40 7.06 11.31 12.53
C GLY A 40 5.85 12.11 12.04
N PHE A 41 6.14 13.25 11.42
CA PHE A 41 5.14 14.04 10.73
C PHE A 41 5.77 14.68 9.48
N LYS A 42 5.53 14.10 8.30
CA LYS A 42 6.15 14.54 7.04
C LYS A 42 7.69 14.62 7.17
N LYS A 43 8.28 15.81 7.00
CA LYS A 43 9.72 16.07 7.14
C LYS A 43 10.20 16.13 8.60
N LYS A 44 9.31 16.09 9.60
CA LYS A 44 9.68 15.97 11.01
C LYS A 44 9.88 14.49 11.36
N PRO A 45 11.05 14.07 11.84
CA PRO A 45 11.29 12.68 12.23
C PRO A 45 10.51 12.29 13.51
N ALA A 46 10.26 11.00 13.69
CA ALA A 46 9.77 10.43 14.95
C ALA A 46 10.73 10.66 16.11
N ASP A 47 10.22 10.51 17.33
CA ASP A 47 11.04 10.39 18.54
C ASP A 47 11.64 8.98 18.61
N ILE A 48 12.79 8.81 17.95
CA ILE A 48 13.47 7.52 17.81
C ILE A 48 13.83 6.92 19.18
N ASP A 49 14.26 7.73 20.14
CA ASP A 49 14.65 7.23 21.47
C ASP A 49 13.42 6.79 22.29
N ALA A 50 12.32 7.53 22.22
CA ALA A 50 11.06 7.09 22.84
C ALA A 50 10.54 5.78 22.22
N LEU A 51 10.61 5.63 20.89
CA LEU A 51 10.23 4.40 20.21
C LEU A 51 11.08 3.20 20.64
N TRP A 52 12.40 3.36 20.75
CA TRP A 52 13.28 2.30 21.22
C TRP A 52 13.03 1.95 22.70
N ALA A 53 12.86 2.93 23.57
CA ALA A 53 12.52 2.70 24.98
C ALA A 53 11.22 1.89 25.10
N TRP A 54 10.19 2.31 24.37
CA TRP A 54 8.90 1.62 24.31
C TRP A 54 9.02 0.18 23.78
N LEU A 55 9.83 -0.06 22.75
CA LEU A 55 10.08 -1.41 22.24
C LEU A 55 10.68 -2.32 23.32
N PHE A 56 11.69 -1.84 24.05
CA PHE A 56 12.31 -2.63 25.12
C PHE A 56 11.35 -2.93 26.28
N GLU A 57 10.44 -2.00 26.60
CA GLU A 57 9.43 -2.20 27.64
C GLU A 57 8.35 -3.23 27.26
N ASN A 58 7.97 -3.29 25.97
CA ASN A 58 6.84 -4.10 25.53
C ASN A 58 7.22 -5.44 24.90
N ALA A 59 8.48 -5.61 24.47
CA ALA A 59 8.93 -6.82 23.75
C ALA A 59 8.77 -8.12 24.52
N GLY A 60 8.98 -8.12 25.84
CA GLY A 60 8.85 -9.32 26.67
C GLY A 60 7.42 -9.88 26.75
N GLN A 61 6.42 -9.15 26.25
CA GLN A 61 5.00 -9.55 26.27
C GLN A 61 4.47 -10.00 24.90
N CYS A 62 5.33 -10.03 23.88
CA CYS A 62 4.96 -10.28 22.49
C CYS A 62 5.74 -11.46 21.91
N SER A 63 5.10 -12.24 21.04
CA SER A 63 5.76 -13.38 20.36
C SER A 63 6.36 -12.98 19.02
N HIS A 64 5.83 -11.93 18.40
CA HIS A 64 6.27 -11.43 17.10
C HIS A 64 6.42 -9.91 17.15
N ALA A 65 7.29 -9.38 16.29
CA ALA A 65 7.44 -7.96 16.05
C ALA A 65 7.49 -7.68 14.55
N ILE A 66 6.77 -6.66 14.09
CA ILE A 66 6.81 -6.13 12.74
C ILE A 66 7.41 -4.73 12.84
N LEU A 67 8.64 -4.54 12.37
CA LEU A 67 9.44 -3.34 12.69
C LEU A 67 9.93 -2.63 11.43
N SER A 68 9.53 -1.38 11.24
CA SER A 68 10.12 -0.48 10.26
C SER A 68 11.53 -0.06 10.69
N VAL A 69 12.54 -0.44 9.91
CA VAL A 69 13.89 0.06 10.08
C VAL A 69 13.96 1.53 9.70
N ASP A 70 13.24 1.96 8.66
CA ASP A 70 13.16 3.37 8.26
C ASP A 70 12.76 4.28 9.43
N THR A 71 11.68 3.94 10.13
CA THR A 71 11.23 4.69 11.32
C THR A 71 12.24 4.61 12.46
N LEU A 72 12.78 3.43 12.74
CA LEU A 72 13.66 3.24 13.90
C LEU A 72 15.07 3.80 13.72
N VAL A 73 15.52 4.05 12.48
CA VAL A 73 16.83 4.62 12.15
C VAL A 73 16.73 6.09 11.76
N TYR A 74 15.76 6.45 10.92
CA TYR A 74 15.64 7.79 10.33
C TYR A 74 14.46 8.60 10.87
N GLY A 75 13.46 7.94 11.45
CA GLY A 75 12.29 8.56 12.07
C GLY A 75 11.02 8.48 11.22
N ASN A 76 11.12 8.22 9.93
CA ASN A 76 10.04 7.82 9.00
C ASN A 76 10.62 7.68 7.58
N ILE A 77 9.78 7.29 6.63
CA ILE A 77 10.12 7.16 5.20
C ILE A 77 10.65 8.44 4.54
N ILE A 78 10.17 9.62 4.95
CA ILE A 78 10.60 10.90 4.36
C ILE A 78 11.98 11.30 4.89
N ASN A 79 12.23 11.07 6.17
CA ASN A 79 13.52 11.36 6.78
C ASN A 79 14.61 10.38 6.30
N SER A 80 14.26 9.16 5.86
CA SER A 80 15.24 8.29 5.18
C SER A 80 15.72 8.87 3.83
N ARG A 81 15.06 9.92 3.30
CA ARG A 81 15.46 10.60 2.05
C ARG A 81 16.11 11.96 2.26
N THR A 82 15.95 12.55 3.44
CA THR A 82 16.35 13.95 3.73
C THR A 82 17.37 14.09 4.88
N HIS A 83 17.77 12.98 5.52
CA HIS A 83 18.70 13.00 6.65
C HIS A 83 20.13 13.44 6.30
N HIS A 84 20.89 13.93 7.28
CA HIS A 84 22.34 14.11 7.14
C HIS A 84 23.11 13.27 8.18
N ARG A 85 22.48 12.18 8.64
CA ARG A 85 23.06 11.26 9.64
C ARG A 85 24.31 10.56 9.07
N PRO A 86 25.42 10.53 9.82
CA PRO A 86 26.59 9.75 9.43
C PRO A 86 26.32 8.24 9.55
N LEU A 87 27.04 7.44 8.78
CA LEU A 87 26.88 5.99 8.73
C LEU A 87 27.03 5.35 10.12
N GLU A 88 27.99 5.81 10.91
CA GLU A 88 28.29 5.31 12.24
C GLU A 88 27.08 5.44 13.18
N ALA A 89 26.38 6.58 13.12
CA ALA A 89 25.18 6.82 13.93
C ALA A 89 23.99 5.95 13.46
N CYS A 90 23.87 5.67 12.16
CA CYS A 90 22.86 4.74 11.66
C CYS A 90 23.16 3.30 12.11
N MET A 91 24.42 2.88 12.07
CA MET A 91 24.87 1.56 12.51
C MET A 91 24.74 1.38 14.03
N GLU A 92 25.01 2.42 14.82
CA GLU A 92 24.75 2.43 16.26
C GLU A 92 23.27 2.19 16.56
N THR A 93 22.36 2.88 15.87
CA THR A 93 20.92 2.65 16.02
C THR A 93 20.53 1.23 15.60
N LEU A 94 21.07 0.70 14.49
CA LEU A 94 20.82 -0.68 14.06
C LEU A 94 21.25 -1.72 15.11
N SER A 95 22.32 -1.45 15.88
CA SER A 95 22.78 -2.36 16.94
C SER A 95 21.73 -2.61 18.03
N ARG A 96 20.77 -1.69 18.22
CA ARG A 96 19.66 -1.83 19.16
C ARG A 96 18.73 -3.00 18.79
N PHE A 97 18.60 -3.37 17.50
CA PHE A 97 17.87 -4.60 17.11
C PHE A 97 18.55 -5.86 17.66
N THR A 98 19.87 -5.90 17.64
CA THR A 98 20.65 -7.02 18.20
C THR A 98 20.45 -7.08 19.72
N GLU A 99 20.46 -5.94 20.40
CA GLU A 99 20.14 -5.88 21.82
C GLU A 99 18.71 -6.36 22.13
N LEU A 100 17.73 -5.95 21.31
CA LEU A 100 16.33 -6.33 21.44
C LEU A 100 16.16 -7.85 21.34
N LYS A 101 16.73 -8.48 20.30
CA LYS A 101 16.70 -9.95 20.12
C LYS A 101 17.44 -10.66 21.25
N ARG A 102 18.60 -10.14 21.70
CA ARG A 102 19.35 -10.73 22.82
C ARG A 102 18.56 -10.73 24.13
N LYS A 103 17.79 -9.66 24.41
CA LYS A 103 16.92 -9.59 25.60
C LYS A 103 15.65 -10.44 25.46
N ASN A 104 15.21 -10.70 24.23
CA ASN A 104 14.00 -11.45 23.93
C ASN A 104 14.29 -12.55 22.87
N PRO A 105 15.01 -13.63 23.21
CA PRO A 105 15.48 -14.61 22.23
C PRO A 105 14.37 -15.28 21.41
N GLU A 106 13.19 -15.45 22.02
CA GLU A 106 12.01 -16.07 21.40
C GLU A 106 11.16 -15.11 20.54
N LEU A 107 11.48 -13.80 20.55
CA LEU A 107 10.73 -12.82 19.76
C LEU A 107 11.04 -13.00 18.27
N SER A 108 10.06 -13.38 17.46
CA SER A 108 10.21 -13.46 16.00
C SER A 108 10.14 -12.05 15.38
N ILE A 109 11.23 -11.57 14.78
CA ILE A 109 11.31 -10.21 14.23
C ILE A 109 11.16 -10.23 12.71
N HIS A 110 10.09 -9.62 12.23
CA HIS A 110 9.79 -9.34 10.83
C HIS A 110 10.13 -7.87 10.56
N ALA A 111 11.32 -7.62 10.06
CA ALA A 111 11.78 -6.27 9.77
C ALA A 111 11.44 -5.88 8.33
N PHE A 112 11.28 -4.59 8.08
CA PHE A 112 11.28 -4.06 6.72
C PHE A 112 12.04 -2.75 6.61
N ASN A 113 12.72 -2.57 5.48
CA ASN A 113 13.51 -1.38 5.17
C ASN A 113 13.41 -1.08 3.68
N LEU A 114 13.08 0.14 3.30
CA LEU A 114 12.87 0.48 1.90
C LEU A 114 14.19 0.71 1.17
N VAL A 115 14.19 0.43 -0.13
CA VAL A 115 15.16 1.05 -1.04
C VAL A 115 14.79 2.53 -1.18
N ALA A 116 15.78 3.41 -1.01
CA ALA A 116 15.58 4.85 -1.17
C ALA A 116 14.99 5.19 -2.55
N ARG A 117 13.85 5.88 -2.55
CA ARG A 117 13.14 6.33 -3.76
C ARG A 117 14.02 7.23 -4.63
N VAL A 118 13.76 7.23 -5.94
CA VAL A 118 14.24 8.26 -6.88
C VAL A 118 13.05 8.79 -7.68
N ALA A 119 12.39 9.84 -7.19
CA ALA A 119 11.14 10.34 -7.75
C ALA A 119 11.31 11.02 -9.13
N ALA A 120 10.44 10.68 -10.08
CA ALA A 120 10.48 11.20 -11.46
C ALA A 120 9.76 12.56 -11.64
N TYR A 121 9.85 13.46 -10.67
CA TYR A 121 9.20 14.77 -10.69
C TYR A 121 10.02 15.86 -9.98
N ASP A 122 9.65 17.12 -10.19
CA ASP A 122 10.25 18.27 -9.50
C ASP A 122 9.30 18.75 -8.39
N SER A 123 9.53 18.31 -7.15
CA SER A 123 8.80 18.76 -5.97
C SER A 123 9.61 18.46 -4.71
N ALA A 124 9.66 19.41 -3.78
CA ALA A 124 10.30 19.26 -2.47
C ALA A 124 9.29 18.91 -1.36
N ALA A 125 8.07 18.47 -1.71
CA ALA A 125 7.05 18.16 -0.71
C ALA A 125 7.51 17.05 0.26
N GLU A 126 8.12 15.99 -0.28
CA GLU A 126 8.62 14.83 0.45
C GLU A 126 10.13 14.65 0.32
N ASP A 127 10.74 15.31 -0.66
CA ASP A 127 12.15 15.18 -1.02
C ASP A 127 12.94 16.44 -0.57
N PRO A 128 14.28 16.42 -0.60
CA PRO A 128 15.11 17.58 -0.25
C PRO A 128 14.74 18.83 -1.05
N ASP A 129 15.08 20.01 -0.54
CA ASP A 129 14.62 21.28 -1.14
C ASP A 129 15.08 21.46 -2.59
N TYR A 130 16.26 20.96 -2.95
CA TYR A 130 16.76 21.01 -4.34
C TYR A 130 15.96 20.11 -5.30
N TRP A 131 15.16 19.16 -4.80
CA TRP A 131 14.37 18.28 -5.65
C TRP A 131 13.31 19.05 -6.44
N ALA A 132 12.85 20.19 -5.92
CA ALA A 132 11.96 21.11 -6.64
C ALA A 132 12.59 21.72 -7.91
N SER A 133 13.92 21.69 -8.05
CA SER A 133 14.63 22.26 -9.21
C SER A 133 15.40 21.22 -10.03
N TYR A 134 15.81 20.11 -9.41
CA TYR A 134 16.70 19.13 -10.03
C TYR A 134 16.17 17.69 -9.99
N GLY A 135 15.00 17.42 -9.40
CA GLY A 135 14.49 16.06 -9.19
C GLY A 135 14.39 15.23 -10.47
N ARG A 136 13.72 15.75 -11.51
CA ARG A 136 13.64 15.09 -12.83
C ARG A 136 15.00 14.89 -13.47
N LYS A 137 15.92 15.85 -13.31
CA LYS A 137 17.28 15.75 -13.87
C LYS A 137 18.09 14.66 -13.18
N ILE A 138 18.03 14.60 -11.85
CA ILE A 138 18.69 13.57 -11.04
C ILE A 138 18.12 12.19 -11.38
N TRP A 139 16.78 12.05 -11.46
CA TRP A 139 16.14 10.80 -11.87
C TRP A 139 16.60 10.35 -13.26
N ARG A 140 16.56 11.24 -14.26
CA ARG A 140 16.97 10.90 -15.63
C ARG A 140 18.46 10.55 -15.70
N TYR A 141 19.31 11.31 -15.02
CA TYR A 141 20.73 11.03 -14.87
C TYR A 141 20.98 9.65 -14.25
N ALA A 142 20.23 9.31 -13.20
CA ALA A 142 20.30 8.00 -12.54
C ALA A 142 19.95 6.86 -13.49
N CYS A 143 18.83 6.96 -14.21
CA CYS A 143 18.40 5.96 -15.18
C CYS A 143 19.44 5.74 -16.28
N LEU A 144 19.97 6.82 -16.85
CA LEU A 144 20.96 6.75 -17.91
C LEU A 144 22.31 6.22 -17.43
N THR A 145 22.71 6.56 -16.20
CA THR A 145 23.94 6.04 -15.59
C THR A 145 23.86 4.51 -15.46
N ASP A 146 22.78 4.00 -14.87
CA ASP A 146 22.54 2.56 -14.73
C ASP A 146 22.47 1.86 -16.10
N LYS A 147 21.72 2.42 -17.05
CA LYS A 147 21.65 1.88 -18.42
C LYS A 147 23.01 1.84 -19.12
N ALA A 148 23.85 2.84 -18.90
CA ALA A 148 25.22 2.88 -19.42
C ALA A 148 26.13 1.84 -18.74
N GLU A 149 26.04 1.66 -17.42
CA GLU A 149 26.78 0.64 -16.68
C GLU A 149 26.41 -0.79 -17.10
N ARG A 150 25.15 -1.01 -17.51
CA ARG A 150 24.68 -2.28 -18.10
C ARG A 150 25.07 -2.47 -19.56
N GLY A 151 25.63 -1.45 -20.22
CA GLY A 151 25.99 -1.50 -21.64
C GLY A 151 24.79 -1.40 -22.60
N GLU A 152 23.66 -0.91 -22.11
CA GLU A 152 22.39 -0.85 -22.85
C GLU A 152 22.06 0.57 -23.35
N ALA A 153 22.83 1.58 -22.93
CA ALA A 153 22.66 2.95 -23.39
C ALA A 153 23.15 3.11 -24.85
N ASP A 154 22.41 3.88 -25.65
CA ASP A 154 22.88 4.30 -26.97
C ASP A 154 23.78 5.56 -26.91
N GLU A 155 24.28 6.03 -28.06
CA GLU A 155 25.18 7.19 -28.11
C GLU A 155 24.49 8.51 -27.76
N ALA A 156 23.21 8.65 -28.11
CA ALA A 156 22.43 9.84 -27.78
C ALA A 156 22.17 9.89 -26.26
N GLU A 157 21.84 8.76 -25.67
CA GLU A 157 21.65 8.58 -24.22
C GLU A 157 22.95 8.83 -23.43
N ARG A 158 24.10 8.37 -23.93
CA ARG A 158 25.40 8.72 -23.35
C ARG A 158 25.67 10.22 -23.41
N GLY A 159 25.37 10.86 -24.54
CA GLY A 159 25.46 12.31 -24.70
C GLY A 159 24.55 13.08 -23.73
N GLU A 160 23.30 12.65 -23.60
CA GLU A 160 22.31 13.19 -22.66
C GLU A 160 22.79 13.06 -21.21
N CYS A 161 23.30 11.87 -20.82
CA CYS A 161 23.84 11.63 -19.49
C CYS A 161 25.00 12.59 -19.15
N ALA A 162 25.92 12.79 -20.10
CA ALA A 162 27.04 13.73 -19.94
C ALA A 162 26.60 15.21 -19.91
N ALA A 163 25.48 15.56 -20.55
CA ALA A 163 24.89 16.89 -20.46
C ALA A 163 24.23 17.10 -19.09
N LEU A 164 23.39 16.16 -18.64
CA LEU A 164 22.74 16.21 -17.32
C LEU A 164 23.75 16.31 -16.19
N ARG A 165 24.86 15.56 -16.25
CA ARG A 165 25.94 15.65 -15.25
C ARG A 165 26.51 17.07 -15.12
N ARG A 166 26.56 17.84 -16.21
CA ARG A 166 27.04 19.24 -16.22
C ARG A 166 25.97 20.24 -15.75
N GLU A 167 24.69 19.91 -15.90
CA GLU A 167 23.59 20.78 -15.48
C GLU A 167 23.24 20.65 -13.99
N ILE A 168 23.49 19.49 -13.38
CA ILE A 168 23.24 19.25 -11.96
C ILE A 168 24.46 19.78 -11.17
N PRO A 169 24.28 20.72 -10.22
CA PRO A 169 25.38 21.20 -9.39
C PRO A 169 26.05 20.07 -8.60
N ASP A 170 27.39 20.11 -8.50
CA ASP A 170 28.16 19.07 -7.82
C ASP A 170 27.69 18.84 -6.38
N GLY A 171 27.52 19.91 -5.59
CA GLY A 171 27.04 19.78 -4.21
C GLY A 171 25.63 19.17 -4.06
N VAL A 172 24.78 19.30 -5.07
CA VAL A 172 23.44 18.68 -5.08
C VAL A 172 23.56 17.18 -5.35
N LEU A 173 24.35 16.79 -6.35
CA LEU A 173 24.57 15.39 -6.69
C LEU A 173 25.35 14.66 -5.60
N ASP A 174 26.37 15.30 -5.03
CA ASP A 174 27.19 14.75 -3.95
C ASP A 174 26.37 14.50 -2.70
N ASP A 175 25.49 15.43 -2.31
CA ASP A 175 24.55 15.24 -1.19
C ASP A 175 23.62 14.04 -1.45
N PHE A 176 22.99 13.97 -2.62
CA PHE A 176 22.11 12.87 -3.00
C PHE A 176 22.83 11.51 -2.94
N LEU A 177 24.03 11.42 -3.54
CA LEU A 177 24.81 10.18 -3.58
C LEU A 177 25.37 9.78 -2.21
N ALA A 178 25.80 10.75 -1.39
CA ALA A 178 26.32 10.50 -0.06
C ALA A 178 25.25 9.91 0.86
N ARG A 179 24.04 10.50 0.89
CA ARG A 179 22.92 9.94 1.67
C ARG A 179 22.54 8.55 1.19
N ARG A 180 22.42 8.39 -0.13
CA ARG A 180 22.06 7.09 -0.72
C ARG A 180 23.08 6.00 -0.39
N ALA A 181 24.37 6.34 -0.31
CA ALA A 181 25.39 5.39 0.10
C ALA A 181 25.18 4.90 1.54
N VAL A 182 24.71 5.77 2.45
CA VAL A 182 24.33 5.41 3.82
C VAL A 182 23.12 4.48 3.81
N ASP A 183 22.07 4.80 3.05
CA ASP A 183 20.84 3.98 2.96
C ASP A 183 21.11 2.59 2.39
N ARG A 184 21.95 2.51 1.36
CA ARG A 184 22.38 1.22 0.83
C ARG A 184 23.17 0.42 1.87
N ALA A 185 24.04 1.06 2.65
CA ALA A 185 24.79 0.40 3.69
C ALA A 185 23.87 -0.13 4.81
N VAL A 186 22.87 0.65 5.22
CA VAL A 186 21.81 0.22 6.17
C VAL A 186 21.03 -0.97 5.62
N ASN A 187 20.60 -0.91 4.36
CA ASN A 187 19.92 -2.04 3.70
C ASN A 187 20.76 -3.32 3.70
N LEU A 188 22.05 -3.23 3.38
CA LEU A 188 22.95 -4.39 3.39
C LEU A 188 23.19 -4.91 4.82
N ALA A 189 23.28 -4.02 5.81
CA ALA A 189 23.37 -4.40 7.22
C ALA A 189 22.10 -5.13 7.71
N CYS A 190 20.92 -4.74 7.22
CA CYS A 190 19.67 -5.47 7.51
C CYS A 190 19.72 -6.92 6.99
N VAL A 191 20.31 -7.16 5.80
CA VAL A 191 20.50 -8.53 5.30
C VAL A 191 21.45 -9.32 6.20
N ASP A 192 22.50 -8.67 6.72
CA ASP A 192 23.41 -9.27 7.68
C ASP A 192 22.71 -9.60 9.01
N LEU A 193 21.78 -8.77 9.48
CA LEU A 193 20.96 -9.06 10.66
C LEU A 193 20.05 -10.29 10.48
N VAL A 194 19.64 -10.61 9.25
CA VAL A 194 18.92 -11.86 8.95
C VAL A 194 19.85 -13.07 9.06
N ARG A 195 21.06 -12.96 8.50
CA ARG A 195 22.11 -13.99 8.62
C ARG A 195 22.40 -14.30 10.09
N ASP A 196 22.51 -13.26 10.90
CA ASP A 196 22.88 -13.36 12.32
C ASP A 196 21.71 -13.82 13.21
N GLY A 197 20.52 -14.07 12.64
CA GLY A 197 19.34 -14.53 13.37
C GLY A 197 18.68 -13.45 14.23
N VAL A 198 19.03 -12.18 14.02
CA VAL A 198 18.36 -11.04 14.66
C VAL A 198 17.00 -10.82 14.01
N PHE A 199 16.95 -10.77 12.68
CA PHE A 199 15.70 -10.74 11.92
C PHE A 199 15.34 -12.14 11.44
N ASP A 200 14.13 -12.60 11.72
CA ASP A 200 13.60 -13.86 11.22
C ASP A 200 13.26 -13.73 9.73
N VAL A 201 12.68 -12.59 9.35
CA VAL A 201 12.36 -12.20 7.96
C VAL A 201 12.72 -10.74 7.74
N LEU A 202 13.23 -10.42 6.54
CA LEU A 202 13.40 -9.05 6.06
C LEU A 202 12.60 -8.87 4.76
N THR A 203 11.74 -7.87 4.73
CA THR A 203 11.14 -7.37 3.49
C THR A 203 11.81 -6.07 3.09
N VAL A 204 12.19 -5.95 1.82
CA VAL A 204 12.79 -4.74 1.26
C VAL A 204 11.89 -4.22 0.14
N PRO A 205 10.89 -3.38 0.48
CA PRO A 205 10.03 -2.76 -0.51
C PRO A 205 10.79 -1.73 -1.36
N LYS A 206 10.22 -1.35 -2.51
CA LYS A 206 10.74 -0.28 -3.37
C LYS A 206 9.64 0.74 -3.65
N ASP A 207 9.81 1.94 -3.11
CA ASP A 207 8.90 3.06 -3.33
C ASP A 207 9.23 3.80 -4.63
N ASP A 208 8.19 4.12 -5.41
CA ASP A 208 8.22 4.70 -6.77
C ASP A 208 9.46 4.31 -7.58
N THR A 209 9.50 3.07 -8.05
CA THR A 209 10.65 2.51 -8.75
C THR A 209 10.47 2.45 -10.27
N ALA A 210 11.57 2.23 -10.97
CA ALA A 210 11.62 1.89 -12.39
C ALA A 210 12.61 0.74 -12.66
N GLU A 211 12.65 0.28 -13.90
CA GLU A 211 13.58 -0.76 -14.41
C GLU A 211 15.05 -0.33 -14.30
N TYR A 212 15.32 0.97 -14.49
CA TYR A 212 16.63 1.59 -14.41
C TYR A 212 16.68 2.65 -13.31
N GLY A 213 17.88 2.95 -12.85
CA GLY A 213 18.19 4.02 -11.92
C GLY A 213 18.78 3.49 -10.61
N TYR A 214 19.10 4.40 -9.69
CA TYR A 214 19.80 3.99 -8.48
C TYR A 214 18.97 3.06 -7.57
N ALA A 215 17.64 3.09 -7.64
CA ALA A 215 16.80 2.11 -6.93
C ALA A 215 17.00 0.68 -7.46
N ALA A 216 17.23 0.53 -8.76
CA ALA A 216 17.56 -0.75 -9.37
C ALA A 216 19.00 -1.19 -9.00
N LEU A 217 19.96 -0.26 -8.98
CA LEU A 217 21.34 -0.55 -8.54
C LEU A 217 21.42 -1.01 -7.07
N ASP A 218 20.65 -0.38 -6.18
CA ASP A 218 20.60 -0.79 -4.77
C ASP A 218 19.94 -2.15 -4.61
N GLN A 219 18.85 -2.42 -5.35
CA GLN A 219 18.25 -3.75 -5.40
C GLN A 219 19.27 -4.79 -5.89
N MET A 220 20.06 -4.50 -6.92
CA MET A 220 21.09 -5.42 -7.41
C MET A 220 22.12 -5.73 -6.33
N ALA A 221 22.54 -4.72 -5.56
CA ALA A 221 23.45 -4.90 -4.43
C ALA A 221 22.84 -5.78 -3.32
N ILE A 222 21.58 -5.53 -2.95
CA ILE A 222 20.84 -6.31 -1.95
C ILE A 222 20.65 -7.75 -2.44
N ALA A 223 20.18 -7.95 -3.67
CA ALA A 223 19.99 -9.27 -4.27
C ALA A 223 21.30 -10.06 -4.40
N LYS A 224 22.41 -9.38 -4.69
CA LYS A 224 23.76 -9.99 -4.64
C LYS A 224 24.09 -10.46 -3.22
N ARG A 225 23.89 -9.62 -2.21
CA ARG A 225 24.17 -9.95 -0.80
C ARG A 225 23.30 -11.11 -0.30
N VAL A 226 22.01 -11.13 -0.63
CA VAL A 226 21.08 -12.22 -0.30
C VAL A 226 21.55 -13.56 -0.89
N ARG A 227 22.04 -13.56 -2.14
CA ARG A 227 22.60 -14.76 -2.78
C ARG A 227 23.89 -15.22 -2.12
N GLU A 228 24.82 -14.29 -1.83
CA GLU A 228 26.08 -14.59 -1.15
C GLU A 228 25.85 -15.25 0.23
N LEU A 229 24.85 -14.76 0.97
CA LEU A 229 24.49 -15.25 2.30
C LEU A 229 23.47 -16.39 2.30
N ARG A 230 22.95 -16.78 1.12
CA ARG A 230 21.96 -17.86 0.93
C ARG A 230 20.67 -17.66 1.74
N LEU A 231 20.09 -16.47 1.65
CA LEU A 231 18.86 -16.09 2.37
C LEU A 231 17.61 -15.85 1.48
N PRO A 232 17.43 -16.47 0.30
CA PRO A 232 16.31 -16.12 -0.59
C PRO A 232 14.92 -16.50 -0.03
N ASP A 233 14.86 -17.36 0.99
CA ASP A 233 13.66 -17.79 1.70
C ASP A 233 13.25 -16.85 2.85
N ARG A 234 14.15 -15.96 3.27
CA ARG A 234 13.98 -15.06 4.42
C ARG A 234 14.10 -13.57 4.07
N VAL A 235 14.63 -13.24 2.89
CA VAL A 235 14.72 -11.85 2.40
C VAL A 235 13.90 -11.68 1.11
N PHE A 236 12.87 -10.85 1.18
CA PHE A 236 11.95 -10.58 0.07
C PHE A 236 12.18 -9.17 -0.49
N VAL A 237 12.42 -9.06 -1.80
CA VAL A 237 12.67 -7.76 -2.46
C VAL A 237 11.69 -7.56 -3.61
N TYR A 238 10.78 -6.60 -3.45
CA TYR A 238 9.68 -6.35 -4.40
C TYR A 238 9.21 -4.89 -4.30
N PRO A 239 8.49 -4.36 -5.30
CA PRO A 239 8.06 -2.97 -5.28
C PRO A 239 6.74 -2.80 -4.52
N GLY A 240 6.45 -1.60 -4.06
CA GLY A 240 5.49 -1.32 -3.00
C GLY A 240 6.16 -0.63 -1.81
N ALA A 241 5.38 -0.11 -0.88
CA ALA A 241 5.87 0.60 0.29
C ALA A 241 4.85 0.57 1.41
N ASP A 242 3.66 1.10 1.15
CA ASP A 242 2.71 1.42 2.21
C ASP A 242 1.84 0.22 2.61
N GLU A 243 1.74 -0.79 1.75
CA GLU A 243 1.05 -2.05 2.07
C GLU A 243 1.85 -2.97 2.97
N VAL A 244 3.18 -2.74 3.09
CA VAL A 244 4.10 -3.71 3.72
C VAL A 244 3.70 -4.06 5.15
N GLY A 245 3.21 -3.09 5.93
CA GLY A 245 2.71 -3.32 7.29
C GLY A 245 1.50 -4.26 7.30
N SER A 246 0.58 -4.09 6.35
CA SER A 246 -0.61 -4.92 6.21
C SER A 246 -0.25 -6.34 5.75
N VAL A 247 0.68 -6.46 4.81
CA VAL A 247 1.17 -7.74 4.28
C VAL A 247 1.95 -8.52 5.35
N LEU A 248 2.83 -7.86 6.11
CA LEU A 248 3.56 -8.49 7.20
C LEU A 248 2.65 -8.85 8.38
N PHE A 249 1.61 -8.05 8.65
CA PHE A 249 0.57 -8.45 9.60
C PHE A 249 -0.10 -9.75 9.18
N ALA A 250 -0.54 -9.84 7.92
CA ALA A 250 -1.14 -11.07 7.37
C ALA A 250 -0.15 -12.27 7.42
N ARG A 251 1.14 -12.04 7.17
CA ARG A 251 2.19 -13.08 7.32
C ARG A 251 2.26 -13.62 8.74
N VAL A 252 2.37 -12.74 9.72
CA VAL A 252 2.47 -13.12 11.13
C VAL A 252 1.18 -13.78 11.60
N PHE A 253 0.02 -13.27 11.19
CA PHE A 253 -1.28 -13.90 11.41
C PHE A 253 -1.28 -15.35 10.89
N ASN A 254 -0.85 -15.56 9.64
CA ASN A 254 -0.76 -16.89 9.04
C ASN A 254 0.16 -17.84 9.82
N GLN A 255 1.31 -17.34 10.30
CA GLN A 255 2.21 -18.13 11.16
C GLN A 255 1.56 -18.52 12.49
N ILE A 256 0.94 -17.56 13.18
CA ILE A 256 0.22 -17.80 14.45
C ILE A 256 -0.90 -18.83 14.26
N LYS A 257 -1.60 -18.77 13.12
CA LYS A 257 -2.69 -19.68 12.79
C LYS A 257 -2.26 -20.99 12.15
N ASN A 258 -0.97 -21.17 11.86
CA ASN A 258 -0.46 -22.27 11.05
C ASN A 258 -1.27 -22.44 9.75
N TYR A 259 -1.56 -21.32 9.09
CA TYR A 259 -2.37 -21.24 7.89
C TYR A 259 -1.49 -20.87 6.69
N ARG A 260 -1.69 -21.58 5.57
CA ARG A 260 -1.00 -21.30 4.31
C ARG A 260 -2.06 -21.01 3.24
N PRO A 261 -2.40 -19.73 2.99
CA PRO A 261 -3.48 -19.39 2.08
C PRO A 261 -3.14 -19.81 0.65
N ARG A 262 -4.10 -20.49 0.00
CA ARG A 262 -4.04 -20.87 -1.41
C ARG A 262 -4.88 -19.90 -2.23
N ILE A 263 -4.25 -19.15 -3.12
CA ILE A 263 -4.90 -18.00 -3.77
C ILE A 263 -5.04 -18.28 -5.26
N TYR A 264 -6.25 -18.18 -5.78
CA TYR A 264 -6.51 -18.19 -7.23
C TYR A 264 -6.52 -16.76 -7.76
N VAL A 265 -5.72 -16.49 -8.79
CA VAL A 265 -5.62 -15.16 -9.41
C VAL A 265 -6.31 -15.19 -10.76
N ARG A 266 -7.23 -14.25 -11.00
CA ARG A 266 -7.88 -14.08 -12.30
C ARG A 266 -7.79 -12.64 -12.77
N TYR A 267 -7.39 -12.46 -14.02
CA TYR A 267 -7.24 -11.13 -14.62
C TYR A 267 -8.43 -10.77 -15.51
N SER A 268 -8.71 -9.48 -15.63
CA SER A 268 -9.57 -8.94 -16.68
C SER A 268 -8.97 -9.08 -18.08
N SER A 269 -7.69 -9.42 -18.21
CA SER A 269 -7.00 -9.50 -19.50
C SER A 269 -6.01 -10.65 -19.60
N VAL A 270 -5.70 -11.04 -20.84
CA VAL A 270 -4.62 -11.99 -21.15
C VAL A 270 -3.24 -11.31 -21.09
N TYR A 271 -3.16 -10.02 -21.47
CA TYR A 271 -1.89 -9.29 -21.57
C TYR A 271 -1.45 -8.63 -20.25
N GLY A 272 -2.41 -8.30 -19.37
CA GLY A 272 -2.20 -7.62 -18.09
C GLY A 272 -1.12 -8.21 -17.19
N PRO A 273 -1.01 -9.56 -17.04
CA PRO A 273 0.06 -10.20 -16.28
C PRO A 273 1.48 -9.75 -16.68
N PHE A 274 1.67 -9.34 -17.94
CA PHE A 274 2.97 -8.97 -18.52
C PHE A 274 3.26 -7.47 -18.46
N ILE A 275 2.27 -6.63 -18.15
CA ILE A 275 2.43 -5.18 -18.09
C ILE A 275 3.25 -4.82 -16.85
N VAL A 276 4.23 -3.94 -17.02
CA VAL A 276 4.91 -3.28 -15.91
C VAL A 276 4.06 -2.06 -15.52
N PRO A 277 3.40 -2.04 -14.35
CA PRO A 277 2.61 -0.89 -13.94
C PRO A 277 3.49 0.37 -13.73
N ARG A 278 2.89 1.56 -13.78
CA ARG A 278 3.61 2.79 -13.37
C ARG A 278 4.08 2.64 -11.91
N TYR A 279 5.24 3.23 -11.62
CA TYR A 279 5.88 3.22 -10.30
C TYR A 279 6.41 1.84 -9.85
N GLU A 280 6.36 0.84 -10.72
CA GLU A 280 6.83 -0.52 -10.47
C GLU A 280 7.99 -0.88 -11.42
N ASP A 281 8.75 -1.92 -11.08
CA ASP A 281 9.96 -2.34 -11.82
C ASP A 281 9.83 -3.70 -12.52
N ARG A 282 8.66 -4.34 -12.47
CA ARG A 282 8.46 -5.70 -12.95
C ARG A 282 7.03 -5.96 -13.45
N PRO A 283 6.83 -7.03 -14.23
CA PRO A 283 5.49 -7.42 -14.67
C PRO A 283 4.53 -7.62 -13.48
N LEU A 284 3.28 -7.21 -13.67
CA LEU A 284 2.23 -7.21 -12.64
C LEU A 284 2.09 -8.57 -11.94
N GLN A 285 2.16 -9.66 -12.68
CA GLN A 285 2.06 -11.01 -12.13
C GLN A 285 3.25 -11.41 -11.24
N GLU A 286 4.45 -10.89 -11.52
CA GLU A 286 5.61 -11.11 -10.64
C GLU A 286 5.47 -10.33 -9.33
N GLY A 287 4.91 -9.12 -9.37
CA GLY A 287 4.54 -8.37 -8.16
C GLY A 287 3.53 -9.12 -7.30
N ILE A 288 2.43 -9.59 -7.92
CA ILE A 288 1.40 -10.39 -7.21
C ILE A 288 1.99 -11.65 -6.58
N LYS A 289 2.86 -12.38 -7.29
CA LYS A 289 3.56 -13.55 -6.73
C LYS A 289 4.45 -13.18 -5.55
N ALA A 290 5.15 -12.05 -5.62
CA ALA A 290 5.98 -11.56 -4.52
C ALA A 290 5.13 -11.23 -3.28
N GLN A 291 4.00 -10.53 -3.43
CA GLN A 291 3.09 -10.20 -2.33
C GLN A 291 2.48 -11.46 -1.68
N ILE A 292 2.00 -12.39 -2.50
CA ILE A 292 1.45 -13.67 -2.02
C ILE A 292 2.51 -14.48 -1.27
N THR A 293 3.75 -14.49 -1.75
CA THR A 293 4.86 -15.16 -1.07
C THR A 293 5.24 -14.45 0.23
N SER A 294 5.23 -13.11 0.24
CA SER A 294 5.54 -12.25 1.38
C SER A 294 4.54 -12.47 2.53
N LEU A 295 3.25 -12.63 2.25
CA LEU A 295 2.26 -12.99 3.27
C LEU A 295 2.27 -14.48 3.67
N GLY A 296 3.11 -15.33 3.05
CA GLY A 296 3.24 -16.76 3.38
C GLY A 296 2.27 -17.68 2.63
N GLY A 297 1.67 -17.22 1.53
CA GLY A 297 0.71 -17.96 0.72
C GLY A 297 1.34 -18.67 -0.48
N VAL A 298 0.47 -19.25 -1.31
CA VAL A 298 0.81 -19.84 -2.62
C VAL A 298 -0.24 -19.50 -3.65
N VAL A 299 0.19 -19.38 -4.91
CA VAL A 299 -0.71 -19.25 -6.06
C VAL A 299 -1.14 -20.63 -6.53
N LEU A 300 -2.43 -20.83 -6.79
CA LEU A 300 -2.97 -22.02 -7.46
C LEU A 300 -3.66 -21.63 -8.76
N ASP A 301 -3.58 -22.52 -9.75
CA ASP A 301 -4.23 -22.33 -11.05
C ASP A 301 -5.69 -22.86 -11.07
N ALA A 302 -6.06 -23.67 -10.06
CA ALA A 302 -7.38 -24.31 -9.97
C ALA A 302 -8.27 -23.59 -8.93
N PRO A 303 -9.43 -23.06 -9.33
CA PRO A 303 -10.33 -22.33 -8.42
C PRO A 303 -10.94 -23.23 -7.32
N GLY A 304 -11.16 -24.51 -7.59
CA GLY A 304 -11.72 -25.46 -6.61
C GLY A 304 -10.78 -25.75 -5.43
N ASP A 305 -9.48 -25.54 -5.61
CA ASP A 305 -8.45 -25.83 -4.60
C ASP A 305 -8.01 -24.59 -3.81
N SER A 306 -8.40 -23.38 -4.23
CA SER A 306 -7.99 -22.11 -3.62
C SER A 306 -8.89 -21.67 -2.48
N ASP A 307 -8.34 -21.19 -1.38
CA ASP A 307 -9.11 -20.70 -0.24
C ASP A 307 -9.77 -19.34 -0.47
N CYS A 308 -9.30 -18.57 -1.45
CA CYS A 308 -9.89 -17.31 -1.90
C CYS A 308 -9.45 -16.94 -3.33
N MET A 309 -10.15 -15.97 -3.92
CA MET A 309 -9.84 -15.44 -5.24
C MET A 309 -9.41 -13.98 -5.17
N LEU A 310 -8.30 -13.65 -5.83
CA LEU A 310 -7.92 -12.29 -6.20
C LEU A 310 -8.30 -12.04 -7.66
N ALA A 311 -9.35 -11.25 -7.87
CA ALA A 311 -9.68 -10.67 -9.15
C ALA A 311 -8.81 -9.43 -9.38
N VAL A 312 -8.21 -9.33 -10.57
CA VAL A 312 -7.31 -8.22 -10.91
C VAL A 312 -7.84 -7.54 -12.16
N ASN A 313 -8.32 -6.31 -12.03
CA ASN A 313 -8.51 -5.47 -13.20
C ASN A 313 -7.15 -4.88 -13.58
N SER A 314 -6.57 -5.39 -14.66
CA SER A 314 -5.26 -4.96 -15.15
C SER A 314 -5.36 -3.75 -16.10
N PRO A 315 -4.26 -3.04 -16.36
CA PRO A 315 -4.22 -1.97 -17.37
C PRO A 315 -4.56 -2.47 -18.78
N GLY A 316 -4.82 -1.53 -19.70
CA GLY A 316 -4.97 -1.77 -21.14
C GLY A 316 -3.69 -2.33 -21.77
N LYS A 317 -3.07 -1.65 -22.73
CA LYS A 317 -1.68 -2.00 -23.14
C LYS A 317 -0.62 -1.40 -22.22
N HIS A 318 -0.98 -0.35 -21.50
CA HIS A 318 -0.15 0.40 -20.57
C HIS A 318 -1.05 0.98 -19.48
N MET A 319 -0.46 1.35 -18.35
CA MET A 319 -1.17 2.00 -17.24
C MET A 319 -1.11 3.52 -17.40
N ILE A 320 -2.25 4.16 -17.17
CA ILE A 320 -2.42 5.62 -17.17
C ILE A 320 -2.69 6.12 -15.75
N GLU A 321 -2.67 7.43 -15.54
CA GLU A 321 -3.17 8.00 -14.29
C GLU A 321 -4.71 7.97 -14.27
N SER A 322 -5.31 7.81 -13.08
CA SER A 322 -6.77 7.85 -12.92
C SER A 322 -7.36 9.16 -13.43
N VAL A 323 -6.65 10.28 -13.28
CA VAL A 323 -7.08 11.59 -13.82
C VAL A 323 -7.11 11.66 -15.35
N GLU A 324 -6.43 10.73 -16.05
CA GLU A 324 -6.37 10.64 -17.52
C GLU A 324 -7.44 9.69 -18.09
N GLN A 325 -8.25 9.04 -17.23
CA GLN A 325 -9.19 7.99 -17.66
C GLN A 325 -10.27 8.47 -18.64
N TYR A 326 -10.58 9.77 -18.68
CA TYR A 326 -11.53 10.37 -19.62
C TYR A 326 -11.00 10.44 -21.06
N THR A 327 -9.69 10.19 -21.25
CA THR A 327 -9.00 10.17 -22.54
C THR A 327 -8.30 8.84 -22.80
N LYS A 328 -8.68 7.77 -22.06
CA LYS A 328 -8.12 6.43 -22.23
C LYS A 328 -8.35 5.91 -23.64
N ASP A 329 -7.37 5.17 -24.18
CA ASP A 329 -7.45 4.66 -25.53
C ASP A 329 -8.33 3.39 -25.64
N LEU A 330 -8.52 2.90 -26.88
CA LEU A 330 -9.34 1.72 -27.17
C LEU A 330 -8.83 0.43 -26.48
N THR A 331 -7.59 0.39 -25.97
CA THR A 331 -7.04 -0.80 -25.32
C THR A 331 -7.71 -1.10 -23.99
N PHE A 332 -8.24 -0.08 -23.30
CA PHE A 332 -9.05 -0.25 -22.09
C PHE A 332 -10.41 -0.92 -22.32
N SER A 333 -10.82 -1.10 -23.59
CA SER A 333 -12.00 -1.93 -23.94
C SER A 333 -11.64 -3.21 -24.69
N THR A 334 -10.63 -3.16 -25.56
CA THR A 334 -10.32 -4.28 -26.47
C THR A 334 -9.34 -5.30 -25.90
N HIS A 335 -8.56 -4.91 -24.89
CA HIS A 335 -7.59 -5.80 -24.24
C HIS A 335 -8.09 -6.30 -22.88
N LEU A 336 -9.25 -5.80 -22.43
CA LEU A 336 -9.91 -6.20 -21.19
C LEU A 336 -11.24 -6.90 -21.50
N ASN A 337 -11.66 -7.81 -20.62
CA ASN A 337 -12.97 -8.43 -20.63
C ASN A 337 -13.58 -8.38 -19.23
N LEU A 338 -13.97 -7.17 -18.81
CA LEU A 338 -14.58 -6.94 -17.50
C LEU A 338 -15.85 -7.78 -17.29
N ASN A 339 -16.69 -7.92 -18.32
CA ASN A 339 -17.89 -8.75 -18.24
C ASN A 339 -17.57 -10.21 -17.87
N GLU A 340 -16.50 -10.77 -18.42
CA GLU A 340 -16.03 -12.11 -18.05
C GLU A 340 -15.53 -12.14 -16.62
N LEU A 341 -14.68 -11.18 -16.22
CA LEU A 341 -14.13 -11.12 -14.87
C LEU A 341 -15.24 -11.06 -13.81
N PHE A 342 -16.19 -10.15 -13.95
CA PHE A 342 -17.30 -9.98 -13.00
C PHE A 342 -18.26 -11.17 -12.98
N ARG A 343 -18.56 -11.79 -14.14
CA ARG A 343 -19.33 -13.03 -14.19
C ARG A 343 -18.60 -14.17 -13.47
N TYR A 344 -17.30 -14.27 -13.64
CA TYR A 344 -16.50 -15.29 -12.99
C TYR A 344 -16.37 -15.06 -11.48
N MET A 345 -16.21 -13.81 -11.04
CA MET A 345 -16.22 -13.47 -9.61
C MET A 345 -17.50 -13.96 -8.92
N ARG A 346 -18.66 -13.70 -9.54
CA ARG A 346 -19.94 -14.19 -9.04
C ARG A 346 -20.02 -15.72 -9.05
N TYR A 347 -19.62 -16.35 -10.16
CA TYR A 347 -19.55 -17.81 -10.25
C TYR A 347 -18.67 -18.41 -9.14
N TYR A 348 -17.46 -17.87 -8.91
CA TYR A 348 -16.56 -18.35 -7.88
C TYR A 348 -17.18 -18.22 -6.48
N HIS A 349 -17.83 -17.08 -6.21
CA HIS A 349 -18.54 -16.86 -4.96
C HIS A 349 -19.69 -17.86 -4.76
N GLU A 350 -20.55 -18.04 -5.75
CA GLU A 350 -21.73 -18.90 -5.68
C GLU A 350 -21.37 -20.40 -5.63
N GLU A 351 -20.42 -20.84 -6.44
CA GLU A 351 -20.03 -22.25 -6.56
C GLU A 351 -19.18 -22.72 -5.38
N TYR A 352 -18.20 -21.92 -4.96
CA TYR A 352 -17.23 -22.33 -3.93
C TYR A 352 -17.55 -21.75 -2.55
N GLY A 353 -18.39 -20.72 -2.44
CA GLY A 353 -18.70 -20.07 -1.16
C GLY A 353 -17.51 -19.37 -0.51
N ARG A 354 -16.49 -19.01 -1.30
CA ARG A 354 -15.20 -18.49 -0.80
C ARG A 354 -15.04 -16.99 -1.00
N PRO A 355 -14.22 -16.32 -0.17
CA PRO A 355 -13.96 -14.89 -0.33
C PRO A 355 -13.39 -14.52 -1.70
N VAL A 356 -13.87 -13.38 -2.22
CA VAL A 356 -13.41 -12.76 -3.47
C VAL A 356 -12.98 -11.34 -3.15
N GLY A 357 -11.84 -10.91 -3.67
CA GLY A 357 -11.44 -9.50 -3.62
C GLY A 357 -11.01 -8.99 -4.99
N LEU A 358 -11.15 -7.68 -5.18
CA LEU A 358 -10.87 -6.99 -6.43
C LEU A 358 -9.73 -6.01 -6.24
N ALA A 359 -8.61 -6.24 -6.91
CA ALA A 359 -7.57 -5.24 -7.10
C ALA A 359 -7.84 -4.51 -8.43
N GLU A 360 -8.33 -3.28 -8.35
CA GLU A 360 -8.48 -2.39 -9.49
C GLU A 360 -7.13 -1.67 -9.68
N VAL A 361 -6.35 -2.14 -10.65
CA VAL A 361 -5.00 -1.60 -10.92
C VAL A 361 -4.85 -1.29 -12.40
N SER A 362 -5.96 -0.98 -13.09
CA SER A 362 -5.91 -0.61 -14.50
C SER A 362 -5.43 0.83 -14.72
N VAL A 363 -5.55 1.66 -13.69
CA VAL A 363 -5.00 3.02 -13.61
C VAL A 363 -4.20 3.18 -12.31
N ALA A 364 -3.28 4.15 -12.29
CA ALA A 364 -2.59 4.59 -11.07
C ALA A 364 -3.41 5.66 -10.35
N ASN A 365 -3.17 5.86 -9.05
CA ASN A 365 -3.76 6.96 -8.27
C ASN A 365 -5.30 7.00 -8.31
N GLY A 366 -5.94 5.84 -8.19
CA GLY A 366 -7.38 5.70 -8.09
C GLY A 366 -7.87 4.47 -8.85
N CYS A 367 -9.19 4.33 -8.91
CA CYS A 367 -9.88 3.33 -9.69
C CYS A 367 -10.33 3.84 -11.07
N GLU A 368 -10.44 2.92 -12.02
CA GLU A 368 -11.11 3.13 -13.30
C GLU A 368 -12.64 3.06 -13.13
N ASN A 369 -13.34 4.12 -13.56
CA ASN A 369 -14.77 4.27 -13.31
C ASN A 369 -15.63 3.17 -13.95
N ASP A 370 -15.37 2.73 -15.19
CA ASP A 370 -16.22 1.73 -15.86
C ASP A 370 -16.20 0.37 -15.13
N CYS A 371 -15.04 -0.05 -14.62
CA CYS A 371 -14.89 -1.24 -13.80
C CYS A 371 -15.70 -1.12 -12.50
N MET A 372 -15.59 0.02 -11.82
CA MET A 372 -16.27 0.23 -10.54
C MET A 372 -17.80 0.37 -10.71
N GLU A 373 -18.26 1.04 -11.77
CA GLU A 373 -19.66 1.15 -12.16
C GLU A 373 -20.24 -0.22 -12.56
N LEU A 374 -19.48 -1.03 -13.30
CA LEU A 374 -19.90 -2.40 -13.61
C LEU A 374 -20.07 -3.24 -12.34
N GLY A 375 -19.25 -3.01 -11.31
CA GLY A 375 -19.42 -3.60 -9.99
C GLY A 375 -20.78 -3.26 -9.35
N LEU A 376 -21.24 -2.01 -9.48
CA LEU A 376 -22.59 -1.61 -9.02
C LEU A 376 -23.67 -2.33 -9.82
N LEU A 377 -23.58 -2.27 -11.15
CA LEU A 377 -24.58 -2.83 -12.07
C LEU A 377 -24.75 -4.34 -11.91
N THR A 378 -23.69 -5.04 -11.52
CA THR A 378 -23.68 -6.50 -11.33
C THR A 378 -23.99 -6.95 -9.91
N GLY A 379 -24.20 -6.00 -8.97
CA GLY A 379 -24.41 -6.31 -7.54
C GLY A 379 -23.18 -6.90 -6.86
N THR A 380 -21.98 -6.62 -7.37
CA THR A 380 -20.75 -7.28 -6.91
C THR A 380 -20.36 -6.92 -5.48
N TYR A 381 -20.63 -5.68 -5.08
CA TYR A 381 -20.30 -5.20 -3.74
C TYR A 381 -21.13 -5.85 -2.62
N ASP A 382 -22.19 -6.59 -2.97
CA ASP A 382 -22.97 -7.35 -1.99
C ASP A 382 -22.27 -8.62 -1.50
N TYR A 383 -21.33 -9.17 -2.28
CA TYR A 383 -20.58 -10.37 -1.88
C TYR A 383 -19.06 -10.17 -1.83
N LEU A 384 -18.54 -9.11 -2.45
CA LEU A 384 -17.11 -8.81 -2.47
C LEU A 384 -16.57 -8.61 -1.04
N THR A 385 -15.47 -9.26 -0.72
CA THR A 385 -14.84 -9.20 0.61
C THR A 385 -13.89 -8.03 0.75
N ALA A 386 -13.06 -7.78 -0.27
CA ALA A 386 -12.03 -6.76 -0.27
C ALA A 386 -11.97 -6.06 -1.63
N VAL A 387 -11.63 -4.78 -1.64
CA VAL A 387 -11.44 -3.99 -2.86
C VAL A 387 -10.38 -2.93 -2.62
N GLY A 388 -9.67 -2.55 -3.68
CA GLY A 388 -8.77 -1.41 -3.64
C GLY A 388 -8.40 -0.95 -5.05
N GLY A 389 -7.95 0.29 -5.15
CA GLY A 389 -7.37 0.90 -6.35
C GLY A 389 -6.53 2.11 -6.00
N TRP A 390 -5.77 1.98 -4.93
CA TRP A 390 -5.00 3.04 -4.30
C TRP A 390 -3.61 3.21 -4.94
N ASN A 391 -3.22 4.47 -5.23
CA ASN A 391 -1.91 4.95 -5.74
C ASN A 391 -1.11 4.03 -6.69
N THR A 392 -0.47 2.97 -6.20
CA THR A 392 0.31 2.01 -6.99
C THR A 392 -0.32 0.62 -7.00
N ALA A 393 0.05 -0.19 -8.00
CA ALA A 393 -0.48 -1.53 -8.13
C ALA A 393 -0.14 -2.41 -6.91
N GLN A 394 1.10 -2.36 -6.43
CA GLN A 394 1.51 -3.19 -5.29
C GLN A 394 0.91 -2.73 -3.96
N ASN A 395 0.78 -1.41 -3.74
CA ASN A 395 0.09 -0.89 -2.55
C ASN A 395 -1.36 -1.41 -2.49
N THR A 396 -2.07 -1.34 -3.62
CA THR A 396 -3.44 -1.86 -3.76
C THR A 396 -3.51 -3.37 -3.49
N ILE A 397 -2.70 -4.14 -4.21
CA ILE A 397 -2.74 -5.60 -4.18
C ILE A 397 -2.43 -6.12 -2.78
N GLY A 398 -1.42 -5.57 -2.09
CA GLY A 398 -1.05 -6.03 -0.76
C GLY A 398 -2.15 -5.80 0.29
N VAL A 399 -2.83 -4.65 0.26
CA VAL A 399 -3.95 -4.37 1.18
C VAL A 399 -5.14 -5.28 0.91
N VAL A 400 -5.51 -5.49 -0.37
CA VAL A 400 -6.59 -6.41 -0.76
C VAL A 400 -6.27 -7.84 -0.32
N LEU A 401 -5.04 -8.30 -0.56
CA LEU A 401 -4.59 -9.63 -0.16
C LEU A 401 -4.60 -9.82 1.36
N ALA A 402 -4.16 -8.83 2.13
CA ALA A 402 -4.14 -8.91 3.59
C ALA A 402 -5.55 -9.14 4.16
N GLN A 403 -6.54 -8.39 3.68
CA GLN A 403 -7.94 -8.60 4.08
C GLN A 403 -8.48 -9.96 3.61
N LEU A 404 -8.22 -10.34 2.35
CA LEU A 404 -8.72 -11.60 1.79
C LEU A 404 -8.23 -12.82 2.55
N VAL A 405 -6.97 -12.84 2.95
CA VAL A 405 -6.35 -13.96 3.66
C VAL A 405 -6.96 -14.14 5.04
N ILE A 406 -7.21 -13.05 5.77
CA ILE A 406 -7.89 -13.09 7.07
C ILE A 406 -9.32 -13.61 6.91
N ALA A 407 -10.06 -13.08 5.95
CA ALA A 407 -11.43 -13.52 5.66
C ALA A 407 -11.47 -15.00 5.26
N SER A 408 -10.50 -15.44 4.46
CA SER A 408 -10.35 -16.82 3.98
C SER A 408 -10.13 -17.80 5.13
N TYR A 409 -9.24 -17.47 6.07
CA TYR A 409 -9.04 -18.27 7.29
C TYR A 409 -10.33 -18.45 8.09
N TYR A 410 -11.14 -17.40 8.18
CA TYR A 410 -12.42 -17.42 8.89
C TYR A 410 -13.62 -17.84 8.02
N ASN A 411 -13.39 -18.42 6.84
CA ASN A 411 -14.43 -18.84 5.91
C ASN A 411 -15.47 -17.73 5.64
N GLY A 412 -15.00 -16.55 5.25
CA GLY A 412 -15.83 -15.36 5.02
C GLY A 412 -16.42 -14.77 6.30
N PHE A 413 -15.75 -14.92 7.44
CA PHE A 413 -16.24 -14.53 8.77
C PHE A 413 -17.57 -15.19 9.15
N CYS A 414 -17.78 -16.45 8.72
CA CYS A 414 -18.96 -17.22 9.08
C CYS A 414 -19.10 -17.32 10.61
N GLY A 415 -20.29 -16.96 11.13
CA GLY A 415 -20.57 -16.93 12.57
C GLY A 415 -19.88 -15.82 13.36
N ARG A 416 -19.28 -14.83 12.68
CA ARG A 416 -18.46 -13.76 13.28
C ARG A 416 -18.96 -12.37 12.87
N PRO A 417 -20.16 -11.96 13.33
CA PRO A 417 -20.82 -10.76 12.83
C PRO A 417 -20.05 -9.46 13.10
N GLU A 418 -19.34 -9.36 14.23
CA GLU A 418 -18.53 -8.17 14.55
C GLU A 418 -17.31 -8.04 13.63
N GLN A 419 -16.58 -9.13 13.39
CA GLN A 419 -15.42 -9.15 12.50
C GLN A 419 -15.86 -8.94 11.04
N LEU A 420 -16.96 -9.58 10.63
CA LEU A 420 -17.57 -9.36 9.32
C LEU A 420 -17.87 -7.88 9.12
N ARG A 421 -18.48 -7.23 10.13
CA ARG A 421 -18.81 -5.81 10.07
C ARG A 421 -17.58 -4.92 9.93
N ARG A 422 -16.51 -5.19 10.70
CA ARG A 422 -15.22 -4.47 10.56
C ARG A 422 -14.63 -4.64 9.16
N SER A 423 -14.69 -5.85 8.61
CA SER A 423 -14.24 -6.15 7.24
C SER A 423 -15.06 -5.37 6.20
N GLU A 424 -16.37 -5.31 6.34
CA GLU A 424 -17.26 -4.60 5.42
C GLU A 424 -17.06 -3.08 5.46
N GLU A 425 -16.88 -2.51 6.66
CA GLU A 425 -16.58 -1.08 6.83
C GLU A 425 -15.20 -0.71 6.27
N PHE A 426 -14.20 -1.59 6.42
CA PHE A 426 -12.90 -1.41 5.77
C PHE A 426 -13.01 -1.45 4.23
N MET A 427 -13.76 -2.41 3.69
CA MET A 427 -14.05 -2.50 2.25
C MET A 427 -14.79 -1.26 1.73
N ALA A 428 -15.83 -0.80 2.45
CA ALA A 428 -16.57 0.42 2.12
C ALA A 428 -15.66 1.67 2.17
N SER A 429 -14.72 1.71 3.11
CA SER A 429 -13.73 2.79 3.21
C SER A 429 -12.78 2.80 2.01
N ARG A 430 -12.40 1.63 1.47
CA ARG A 430 -11.60 1.53 0.24
C ARG A 430 -12.40 1.97 -1.00
N LEU A 431 -13.67 1.57 -1.13
CA LEU A 431 -14.55 2.09 -2.19
C LEU A 431 -14.65 3.62 -2.15
N ALA A 432 -14.85 4.20 -0.97
CA ALA A 432 -14.95 5.64 -0.84
C ALA A 432 -13.60 6.35 -1.08
N SER A 433 -12.49 5.80 -0.58
CA SER A 433 -11.15 6.37 -0.71
C SER A 433 -10.62 6.30 -2.14
N ASP A 434 -10.60 5.11 -2.71
CA ASP A 434 -9.80 4.86 -3.90
C ASP A 434 -10.61 5.22 -5.16
N TRP A 435 -11.91 4.92 -5.14
CA TRP A 435 -12.80 5.25 -6.24
C TRP A 435 -13.46 6.62 -6.10
N LEU A 436 -14.24 6.86 -5.04
CA LEU A 436 -15.04 8.09 -4.97
C LEU A 436 -14.20 9.32 -4.64
N TYR A 437 -13.23 9.22 -3.73
CA TYR A 437 -12.35 10.33 -3.38
C TYR A 437 -11.31 10.54 -4.47
N GLN A 438 -10.40 9.57 -4.65
CA GLN A 438 -9.19 9.78 -5.45
C GLN A 438 -9.49 9.94 -6.94
N SER A 439 -10.42 9.14 -7.48
CA SER A 439 -10.71 9.14 -8.92
C SER A 439 -11.73 10.20 -9.34
N ASN A 440 -12.57 10.67 -8.40
CA ASN A 440 -13.70 11.52 -8.73
C ASN A 440 -13.66 12.87 -8.01
N VAL A 441 -13.89 12.92 -6.68
CA VAL A 441 -13.99 14.20 -5.95
C VAL A 441 -12.67 14.98 -6.01
N LEU A 442 -11.54 14.31 -5.86
CA LEU A 442 -10.21 14.91 -5.96
C LEU A 442 -9.96 15.50 -7.35
N HIS A 443 -10.27 14.75 -8.41
CA HIS A 443 -10.12 15.23 -9.79
C HIS A 443 -10.96 16.49 -10.03
N ARG A 444 -12.23 16.47 -9.62
CA ARG A 444 -13.12 17.64 -9.75
C ARG A 444 -12.57 18.85 -8.99
N TYR A 445 -12.14 18.66 -7.75
CA TYR A 445 -11.57 19.73 -6.94
C TYR A 445 -10.32 20.35 -7.58
N LEU A 446 -9.40 19.52 -8.09
CA LEU A 446 -8.18 19.98 -8.75
C LEU A 446 -8.47 20.82 -10.00
N VAL A 447 -9.49 20.45 -10.78
CA VAL A 447 -9.93 21.21 -11.96
C VAL A 447 -10.58 22.54 -11.55
N GLU A 448 -11.51 22.52 -10.59
CA GLU A 448 -12.27 23.70 -10.16
C GLU A 448 -11.41 24.76 -9.45
N THR A 449 -10.34 24.31 -8.77
CA THR A 449 -9.45 25.18 -7.97
C THR A 449 -8.10 25.47 -8.63
N ALA A 450 -7.90 25.01 -9.87
CA ALA A 450 -6.65 25.15 -10.60
C ALA A 450 -6.13 26.60 -10.59
N GLY A 451 -4.90 26.80 -10.12
CA GLY A 451 -4.26 28.12 -10.05
C GLY A 451 -4.76 29.02 -8.90
N THR A 452 -5.69 28.55 -8.07
CA THR A 452 -6.24 29.33 -6.93
C THR A 452 -5.95 28.71 -5.57
N VAL A 453 -5.86 27.38 -5.50
CA VAL A 453 -5.54 26.64 -4.27
C VAL A 453 -4.33 25.73 -4.56
N ASP A 454 -3.36 25.71 -3.64
CA ASP A 454 -2.28 24.74 -3.66
C ASP A 454 -2.77 23.44 -2.99
N PRO A 455 -2.90 22.31 -3.73
CA PRO A 455 -3.42 21.07 -3.18
C PRO A 455 -2.47 20.39 -2.16
N TYR A 456 -1.22 20.84 -2.07
CA TYR A 456 -0.23 20.35 -1.11
C TYR A 456 -0.06 21.25 0.13
N ALA A 457 -0.66 22.44 0.11
CA ALA A 457 -0.59 23.45 1.16
C ALA A 457 -1.86 24.32 1.18
N LEU A 458 -2.95 23.76 1.68
CA LEU A 458 -4.28 24.38 1.71
C LEU A 458 -4.29 25.66 2.54
N GLY A 459 -3.58 25.69 3.67
CA GLY A 459 -3.54 26.82 4.59
C GLY A 459 -4.95 27.29 4.97
N ARG A 460 -5.29 28.53 4.61
CA ARG A 460 -6.63 29.10 4.90
C ARG A 460 -7.79 28.38 4.21
N HIS A 461 -7.53 27.64 3.13
CA HIS A 461 -8.53 26.90 2.37
C HIS A 461 -8.84 25.52 2.96
N TYR A 462 -8.15 25.12 4.04
CA TYR A 462 -8.29 23.79 4.62
C TYR A 462 -9.75 23.47 5.01
N GLY A 463 -10.43 24.38 5.70
CA GLY A 463 -11.82 24.18 6.13
C GLY A 463 -12.78 24.00 4.95
N ASP A 464 -12.68 24.90 3.96
CA ASP A 464 -13.52 24.85 2.76
C ASP A 464 -13.27 23.57 1.94
N ALA A 465 -12.00 23.15 1.82
CA ALA A 465 -11.64 21.90 1.16
C ALA A 465 -12.20 20.69 1.91
N ALA A 466 -12.04 20.62 3.24
CA ALA A 466 -12.56 19.50 4.03
C ALA A 466 -14.08 19.34 3.88
N GLU A 467 -14.84 20.45 3.89
CA GLU A 467 -16.27 20.45 3.65
C GLU A 467 -16.64 20.05 2.22
N TYR A 468 -15.90 20.55 1.22
CA TYR A 468 -16.09 20.15 -0.18
C TYR A 468 -15.97 18.63 -0.34
N PHE A 469 -14.90 18.05 0.18
CA PHE A 469 -14.63 16.62 0.05
C PHE A 469 -15.63 15.78 0.84
N ARG A 470 -16.00 16.19 2.05
CA ARG A 470 -16.99 15.47 2.86
C ARG A 470 -18.36 15.44 2.18
N HIS A 471 -18.84 16.58 1.70
CA HIS A 471 -20.11 16.66 0.98
C HIS A 471 -20.08 15.89 -0.34
N GLY A 472 -19.02 16.08 -1.14
CA GLY A 472 -18.85 15.40 -2.42
C GLY A 472 -18.84 13.87 -2.27
N LEU A 473 -18.12 13.37 -1.26
CA LEU A 473 -18.09 11.94 -0.95
C LEU A 473 -19.43 11.40 -0.49
N GLN A 474 -20.08 12.05 0.47
CA GLN A 474 -21.37 11.57 0.97
C GLN A 474 -22.44 11.58 -0.13
N ALA A 475 -22.45 12.61 -0.99
CA ALA A 475 -23.34 12.69 -2.13
C ALA A 475 -23.13 11.53 -3.11
N LEU A 476 -21.88 11.21 -3.46
CA LEU A 476 -21.59 10.07 -4.33
C LEU A 476 -21.93 8.73 -3.68
N LEU A 477 -21.73 8.57 -2.37
CA LEU A 477 -22.14 7.37 -1.65
C LEU A 477 -23.67 7.18 -1.69
N ASP A 478 -24.44 8.24 -1.43
CA ASP A 478 -25.90 8.21 -1.47
C ASP A 478 -26.43 7.99 -2.91
N GLU A 479 -25.77 8.55 -3.93
CA GLU A 479 -26.11 8.38 -5.35
C GLU A 479 -25.86 6.95 -5.83
N LYS A 480 -24.67 6.40 -5.52
CA LYS A 480 -24.19 5.14 -6.09
C LYS A 480 -24.67 3.92 -5.30
N PHE A 481 -24.83 4.05 -3.99
CA PHE A 481 -25.25 2.97 -3.09
C PHE A 481 -26.63 3.22 -2.51
N THR A 482 -27.61 3.55 -3.36
CA THR A 482 -29.01 3.79 -2.97
C THR A 482 -29.65 2.60 -2.24
N ALA A 483 -29.33 1.37 -2.66
CA ALA A 483 -29.75 0.14 -1.99
C ALA A 483 -28.89 -0.21 -0.75
N GLY A 484 -27.88 0.60 -0.45
CA GLY A 484 -26.83 0.33 0.51
C GLY A 484 -25.79 -0.67 -0.01
N ILE A 485 -24.71 -0.83 0.75
CA ILE A 485 -23.76 -1.94 0.60
C ILE A 485 -24.28 -3.07 1.49
N ARG A 486 -24.70 -4.19 0.90
CA ARG A 486 -25.32 -5.31 1.64
C ARG A 486 -26.52 -4.84 2.47
N GLY A 487 -27.35 -3.98 1.90
CA GLY A 487 -28.55 -3.43 2.53
C GLY A 487 -28.30 -2.42 3.66
N ARG A 488 -27.06 -1.93 3.83
CA ARG A 488 -26.71 -0.92 4.85
C ARG A 488 -26.22 0.37 4.19
N ARG A 489 -26.65 1.52 4.72
CA ARG A 489 -26.30 2.83 4.18
C ARG A 489 -24.84 3.17 4.55
N PRO A 490 -23.95 3.44 3.57
CA PRO A 490 -22.61 3.91 3.86
C PRO A 490 -22.60 5.40 4.24
N ILE A 491 -21.93 5.73 5.35
CA ILE A 491 -21.80 7.08 5.89
C ILE A 491 -20.34 7.44 6.06
N VAL A 492 -19.93 8.63 5.59
CA VAL A 492 -18.60 9.20 5.88
C VAL A 492 -18.53 9.55 7.36
N ASP A 493 -17.92 8.65 8.13
CA ASP A 493 -17.76 8.81 9.58
C ASP A 493 -16.59 9.75 9.88
N THR A 494 -15.41 9.39 9.38
CA THR A 494 -14.19 10.19 9.53
C THR A 494 -13.63 10.55 8.16
N LEU A 495 -13.32 11.82 7.95
CA LEU A 495 -12.51 12.31 6.83
C LEU A 495 -11.58 13.38 7.39
N GLN A 496 -10.27 13.14 7.31
CA GLN A 496 -9.24 14.04 7.78
C GLN A 496 -8.08 14.04 6.79
N PHE A 497 -7.58 15.22 6.42
CA PHE A 497 -6.30 15.34 5.73
C PHE A 497 -5.18 15.16 6.73
N GLN A 498 -4.25 14.24 6.45
CA GLN A 498 -3.19 13.88 7.38
C GLN A 498 -2.11 14.97 7.45
N TRP A 499 -1.93 15.69 6.36
CA TRP A 499 -1.11 16.91 6.27
C TRP A 499 -1.97 18.08 5.79
N ASP A 500 -1.37 19.25 5.56
CA ASP A 500 -2.06 20.44 5.01
C ASP A 500 -2.42 20.29 3.51
N GLY A 501 -2.72 19.07 3.04
CA GLY A 501 -2.94 18.77 1.63
C GLY A 501 -3.92 17.62 1.42
N ILE A 502 -4.48 17.55 0.22
CA ILE A 502 -5.63 16.68 -0.11
C ILE A 502 -5.24 15.27 -0.60
N PHE A 503 -3.96 14.96 -0.73
CA PHE A 503 -3.54 13.65 -1.28
C PHE A 503 -3.45 12.54 -0.22
N TYR A 504 -3.28 12.92 1.04
CA TYR A 504 -3.05 11.98 2.15
C TYR A 504 -4.18 12.10 3.16
N ILE A 505 -5.05 11.08 3.20
CA ILE A 505 -6.28 11.13 3.98
C ILE A 505 -6.41 9.96 4.93
N ARG A 506 -7.05 10.24 6.07
CA ARG A 506 -7.68 9.25 6.93
C ARG A 506 -9.18 9.27 6.65
N LEU A 507 -9.70 8.20 6.07
CA LEU A 507 -11.11 8.05 5.70
C LEU A 507 -11.68 6.75 6.25
N HIS A 508 -12.78 6.86 7.01
CA HIS A 508 -13.56 5.74 7.51
C HIS A 508 -15.02 5.88 7.10
N VAL A 509 -15.58 4.81 6.57
CA VAL A 509 -17.00 4.68 6.23
C VAL A 509 -17.65 3.69 7.17
N ARG A 510 -18.69 4.15 7.87
CA ARG A 510 -19.53 3.31 8.73
C ARG A 510 -20.76 2.84 7.95
N LEU A 511 -21.22 1.62 8.19
CA LEU A 511 -22.39 1.05 7.51
C LEU A 511 -23.61 1.07 8.44
N GLU A 512 -24.61 1.91 8.24
CA GLU A 512 -25.79 1.96 9.11
C GLU A 512 -26.92 1.06 8.61
N GLU A 513 -27.71 0.48 9.52
CA GLU A 513 -28.95 -0.19 9.13
C GLU A 513 -29.92 0.82 8.51
N VAL A 514 -30.51 0.47 7.37
CA VAL A 514 -31.58 1.27 6.78
C VAL A 514 -32.82 1.08 7.65
N LEU A 515 -33.18 2.11 8.43
CA LEU A 515 -34.46 2.13 9.15
C LEU A 515 -35.59 1.99 8.13
N ARG A 516 -36.15 0.78 7.99
CA ARG A 516 -37.43 0.61 7.30
C ARG A 516 -38.47 1.29 8.18
N ALA A 517 -39.06 2.38 7.69
CA ALA A 517 -40.24 2.95 8.31
C ALA A 517 -41.28 1.84 8.45
N GLU A 518 -41.58 1.43 9.68
CA GLU A 518 -42.66 0.50 9.96
C GLU A 518 -43.94 1.12 9.42
N GLY A 519 -44.46 0.53 8.35
CA GLY A 519 -45.71 0.94 7.73
C GLY A 519 -46.81 0.94 8.77
N THR A 520 -47.50 2.07 8.86
CA THR A 520 -48.76 2.27 9.56
C THR A 520 -49.68 1.10 9.23
N LYS A 521 -49.85 0.16 10.17
CA LYS A 521 -50.95 -0.80 10.11
C LYS A 521 -52.23 -0.01 10.33
N GLU A 522 -52.86 0.43 9.25
CA GLU A 522 -54.29 0.73 9.26
C GLU A 522 -55.01 -0.50 9.81
N LYS A 523 -55.62 -0.34 10.98
CA LYS A 523 -56.63 -1.25 11.48
C LYS A 523 -57.79 -1.19 10.51
N THR A 524 -57.91 -2.18 9.64
CA THR A 524 -59.20 -2.53 9.05
C THR A 524 -60.07 -3.12 10.15
N ASP A 525 -60.94 -2.26 10.66
CA ASP A 525 -62.08 -2.62 11.50
C ASP A 525 -63.10 -3.32 10.60
N THR A 526 -63.16 -4.64 10.65
CA THR A 526 -64.29 -5.42 10.12
C THR A 526 -65.05 -6.00 11.30
N GLY A 527 -66.03 -5.23 11.78
CA GLY A 527 -67.14 -5.72 12.57
C GLY A 527 -68.38 -5.77 11.70
N GLU A 528 -68.76 -6.97 11.26
CA GLU A 528 -70.15 -7.44 11.13
C GLU A 528 -70.20 -8.90 11.59
#